data_AF-A0AAN5DH08-F1
#
_entry.id   AF-A0AAN5DH08-F1
#
_cell.length_a   1.000
_cell.length_b   1.000
_cell.length_c   1.000
_cell.angle_alpha   90.00
_cell.angle_beta   90.00
_cell.angle_gamma   90.00
#
_symmetry.space_group_name_H-M   'P 1'
#
loop_
_entity.id
_entity.type
_entity.pdbx_description
1 polymer ?
#
loop_
_entity_poly.entity_id
_entity_poly.type
_entity_poly.pdbx_seq_one_letter_code
_entity_poly.pdbx_strand_id
1 'polypeptide(L)'
;VSASFCYYFHTLTVCFYSCAIFVTFCQLAFRYMVLHAHSKMRVEWWSVPFTAVFVAVHINTSYHQTPTEILDEIVHKYFPEFQEMNLAINGHDSLSIPVIIVNCFYIICLPTVWAGIFILRWNVLKLLNGHEVQMSQRSKLLQKAFVKSVTVQASLSLLALYPSLAYFIGQFISIHEENFLDGCFFFLQLQCAITPLVTIYYVPNYRRAIRHIAGLPNRSSVGANTTSVAGGRTEKTVHLPIRQ
;
A
#
# COMPACT_ATOMS: atom_id res chain seq x y z
N VAL A 1 16.27 -16.15 -19.35
CA VAL A 1 16.09 -14.75 -18.88
C VAL A 1 17.42 -14.29 -18.33
N SER A 2 17.91 -13.08 -18.64
CA SER A 2 19.20 -12.60 -18.13
C SER A 2 19.12 -12.26 -16.64
N ALA A 3 20.17 -12.55 -15.86
CA ALA A 3 20.23 -12.20 -14.44
C ALA A 3 20.16 -10.68 -14.21
N SER A 4 20.70 -9.86 -15.11
CA SER A 4 20.58 -8.40 -15.04
C SER A 4 19.13 -7.94 -15.22
N PHE A 5 18.35 -8.65 -16.05
CA PHE A 5 16.93 -8.39 -16.22
C PHE A 5 16.16 -8.73 -14.94
N CYS A 6 16.42 -9.90 -14.35
CA CYS A 6 15.80 -10.29 -13.07
C CYS A 6 16.11 -9.30 -11.96
N TYR A 7 17.38 -8.88 -11.84
CA TYR A 7 17.83 -7.91 -10.86
C TYR A 7 17.11 -6.56 -11.03
N TYR A 8 17.03 -6.04 -12.26
CA TYR A 8 16.34 -4.78 -12.55
C TYR A 8 14.85 -4.83 -12.19
N PHE A 9 14.15 -5.92 -12.54
CA PHE A 9 12.75 -6.11 -12.18
C PHE A 9 12.54 -6.23 -10.68
N HIS A 10 13.47 -6.87 -9.97
CA HIS A 10 13.44 -6.92 -8.52
C HIS A 10 13.58 -5.51 -7.92
N THR A 11 14.58 -4.73 -8.34
CA THR A 11 14.76 -3.35 -7.87
C THR A 11 13.53 -2.48 -8.16
N LEU A 12 12.94 -2.60 -9.36
CA LEU A 12 11.71 -1.90 -9.70
C LEU A 12 10.53 -2.32 -8.81
N THR A 13 10.39 -3.62 -8.54
CA THR A 13 9.32 -4.14 -7.68
C THR A 13 9.42 -3.55 -6.27
N VAL A 14 10.61 -3.55 -5.70
CA VAL A 14 10.88 -2.97 -4.37
C VAL A 14 10.65 -1.46 -4.37
N CYS A 15 11.05 -0.76 -5.44
CA CYS A 15 10.78 0.68 -5.63
C CYS A 15 9.27 0.97 -5.65
N PHE A 16 8.51 0.27 -6.49
CA PHE A 16 7.06 0.47 -6.62
C PHE A 16 6.32 0.12 -5.34
N TYR A 17 6.71 -0.97 -4.68
CA TYR A 17 6.17 -1.36 -3.38
C TYR A 17 6.28 -0.23 -2.36
N SER A 18 7.45 0.39 -2.29
CA SER A 18 7.76 1.42 -1.31
C SER A 18 7.07 2.73 -1.62
N CYS A 19 7.03 3.10 -2.89
CA CYS A 19 6.22 4.21 -3.37
C CYS A 19 4.73 3.99 -3.03
N ALA A 20 4.20 2.77 -3.21
CA ALA A 20 2.80 2.46 -2.93
C ALA A 20 2.46 2.61 -1.43
N ILE A 21 3.32 2.15 -0.53
CA ILE A 21 3.16 2.36 0.92
C ILE A 21 3.10 3.85 1.25
N PHE A 22 4.04 4.62 0.70
CA PHE A 22 4.10 6.05 0.99
C PHE A 22 2.90 6.82 0.42
N VAL A 23 2.50 6.53 -0.82
CA VAL A 23 1.29 7.12 -1.40
C VAL A 23 0.07 6.76 -0.55
N THR A 24 -0.01 5.54 -0.03
CA THR A 24 -1.09 5.12 0.87
C THR A 24 -1.11 5.94 2.17
N PHE A 25 0.06 6.21 2.75
CA PHE A 25 0.20 7.09 3.90
C PHE A 25 -0.27 8.52 3.59
N CYS A 26 0.22 9.13 2.50
CA CYS A 26 -0.20 10.47 2.07
C CYS A 26 -1.71 10.56 1.84
N GLN A 27 -2.30 9.52 1.24
CA GLN A 27 -3.74 9.44 1.00
C GLN A 27 -4.56 9.36 2.30
N LEU A 28 -4.08 8.69 3.34
CA LEU A 28 -4.73 8.69 4.65
C LEU A 28 -4.55 10.02 5.36
N ALA A 29 -3.35 10.60 5.31
CA ALA A 29 -3.05 11.90 5.90
C ALA A 29 -3.92 13.00 5.31
N PHE A 30 -4.01 13.05 3.97
CA PHE A 30 -4.89 13.98 3.26
C PHE A 30 -6.35 13.85 3.72
N ARG A 31 -6.88 12.63 3.82
CA ARG A 31 -8.25 12.40 4.29
C ARG A 31 -8.45 12.84 5.72
N TYR A 32 -7.51 12.53 6.60
CA TYR A 32 -7.56 12.96 7.99
C TYR A 32 -7.67 14.48 8.08
N MET A 33 -6.83 15.22 7.34
CA MET A 33 -6.88 16.69 7.31
C MET A 33 -8.21 17.22 6.76
N VAL A 34 -8.70 16.65 5.65
CA VAL A 34 -9.96 17.07 5.03
C VAL A 34 -11.14 16.86 5.99
N LEU A 35 -11.17 15.73 6.70
CA LEU A 35 -12.22 15.43 7.69
C LEU A 35 -12.12 16.30 8.94
N HIS A 36 -10.92 16.70 9.33
CA HIS A 36 -10.69 17.52 10.51
C HIS A 36 -10.85 19.03 10.26
N ALA A 37 -11.25 19.43 9.05
CA ALA A 37 -11.51 20.81 8.62
C ALA A 37 -10.35 21.80 8.85
N HIS A 38 -9.18 21.31 9.29
CA HIS A 38 -8.01 22.10 9.59
C HIS A 38 -6.96 21.93 8.50
N SER A 39 -6.72 23.04 7.80
CA SER A 39 -5.59 23.34 6.91
C SER A 39 -5.80 23.16 5.41
N LYS A 40 -5.31 24.18 4.68
CA LYS A 40 -5.02 24.18 3.23
C LYS A 40 -3.72 23.43 2.92
N MET A 41 -3.27 22.51 3.78
CA MET A 41 -1.96 21.89 3.60
C MET A 41 -2.03 20.94 2.40
N ARG A 42 -1.29 21.31 1.35
CA ARG A 42 -1.20 20.61 0.07
C ARG A 42 -0.34 19.34 0.20
N VAL A 43 -0.74 18.39 1.05
CA VAL A 43 0.00 17.12 1.26
C VAL A 43 0.19 16.33 -0.04
N GLU A 44 -0.70 16.50 -1.02
CA GLU A 44 -0.54 15.93 -2.37
C GLU A 44 0.78 16.36 -3.03
N TRP A 45 1.22 17.60 -2.82
CA TRP A 45 2.45 18.13 -3.40
C TRP A 45 3.71 17.60 -2.72
N TRP A 46 3.61 17.12 -1.48
CA TRP A 46 4.71 16.43 -0.80
C TRP A 46 4.88 14.98 -1.28
N SER A 47 3.86 14.40 -1.92
CA SER A 47 3.95 13.03 -2.40
C SER A 47 4.94 12.90 -3.58
N VAL A 48 4.92 13.87 -4.49
CA VAL A 48 5.76 13.90 -5.70
C VAL A 48 7.26 13.94 -5.40
N PRO A 49 7.82 14.89 -4.64
CA PRO A 49 9.27 14.95 -4.39
C PRO A 49 9.76 13.72 -3.63
N PHE A 50 8.95 13.18 -2.71
CA PHE A 50 9.32 11.99 -1.97
C PHE A 50 9.35 10.74 -2.85
N THR A 51 8.34 10.55 -3.72
CA THR A 51 8.35 9.49 -4.72
C THR A 51 9.54 9.64 -5.67
N ALA A 52 9.87 10.85 -6.09
CA ALA A 52 11.04 11.11 -6.93
C ALA A 52 12.35 10.71 -6.23
N VAL A 53 12.51 11.01 -4.94
CA VAL A 53 13.67 10.58 -4.14
C VAL A 53 13.74 9.06 -4.05
N PHE A 54 12.64 8.37 -3.77
CA PHE A 54 12.59 6.90 -3.73
C PHE A 54 13.05 6.28 -5.04
N VAL A 55 12.51 6.78 -6.16
CA VAL A 55 12.87 6.32 -7.50
C VAL A 55 14.33 6.61 -7.81
N ALA A 56 14.83 7.81 -7.47
CA ALA A 56 16.23 8.18 -7.69
C ALA A 56 17.20 7.27 -6.92
N VAL A 57 16.89 6.95 -5.65
CA VAL A 57 17.69 6.01 -4.84
C VAL A 57 17.74 4.63 -5.49
N HIS A 58 16.61 4.13 -6.02
CA HIS A 58 16.56 2.82 -6.66
C HIS A 58 17.26 2.79 -8.01
N ILE A 59 17.11 3.84 -8.83
CA ILE A 59 17.85 3.99 -10.09
C ILE A 59 19.35 4.03 -9.81
N ASN A 60 19.77 4.77 -8.78
CA ASN A 60 21.17 4.84 -8.37
C ASN A 60 21.73 3.46 -8.02
N THR A 61 20.97 2.66 -7.25
CA THR A 61 21.34 1.28 -6.92
C THR A 61 21.30 0.35 -8.14
N SER A 62 20.36 0.52 -9.07
CA SER A 62 20.35 -0.25 -10.31
C SER A 62 21.54 0.06 -11.23
N TYR A 63 22.05 1.29 -11.22
CA TYR A 63 23.16 1.71 -12.07
C TYR A 63 24.53 1.32 -11.48
N HIS A 64 24.71 1.44 -10.17
CA HIS A 64 26.00 1.21 -9.50
C HIS A 64 26.17 -0.24 -9.02
N GLN A 65 25.86 -1.22 -9.87
CA GLN A 65 26.03 -2.64 -9.54
C GLN A 65 27.50 -2.99 -9.30
N THR A 66 27.74 -3.98 -8.44
CA THR A 66 29.08 -4.52 -8.25
C THR A 66 29.48 -5.29 -9.51
N PRO A 67 30.72 -5.10 -10.03
CA PRO A 67 31.20 -5.87 -11.18
C PRO A 67 31.05 -7.37 -10.96
N THR A 68 30.57 -8.09 -11.97
CA THR A 68 30.28 -9.53 -11.89
C THR A 68 31.51 -10.34 -11.47
N GLU A 69 32.71 -9.96 -11.91
CA GLU A 69 33.96 -10.64 -11.56
C GLU A 69 34.22 -10.69 -10.04
N ILE A 70 33.95 -9.57 -9.35
CA ILE A 70 34.12 -9.47 -7.90
C ILE A 70 33.03 -10.28 -7.19
N LEU A 71 31.81 -10.22 -7.71
CA LEU A 71 30.68 -10.93 -7.14
C LEU A 71 30.83 -12.45 -7.28
N ASP A 72 31.34 -12.90 -8.42
CA ASP A 72 31.71 -14.30 -8.65
C ASP A 72 32.77 -14.73 -7.63
N GLU A 73 33.84 -13.97 -7.42
CA GLU A 73 34.87 -14.32 -6.42
C GLU A 73 34.28 -14.47 -5.01
N ILE A 74 33.38 -13.57 -4.60
CA ILE A 74 32.68 -13.64 -3.32
C ILE A 74 31.81 -14.90 -3.25
N VAL A 75 30.99 -15.17 -4.27
CA VAL A 75 30.11 -16.34 -4.26
C VAL A 75 30.90 -17.63 -4.26
N HIS A 76 31.98 -17.74 -5.04
CA HIS A 76 32.85 -18.92 -5.03
C HIS A 76 33.48 -19.17 -3.66
N LYS A 77 33.81 -18.10 -2.92
CA LYS A 77 34.43 -18.20 -1.61
C LYS A 77 33.44 -18.63 -0.50
N TYR A 78 32.21 -18.12 -0.55
CA TYR A 78 31.25 -18.28 0.56
C TYR A 78 30.14 -19.30 0.27
N PHE A 79 29.81 -19.55 -0.99
CA PHE A 79 28.72 -20.44 -1.40
C PHE A 79 29.12 -21.27 -2.64
N PRO A 80 30.10 -22.18 -2.51
CA PRO A 80 30.61 -22.99 -3.62
C PRO A 80 29.53 -23.84 -4.30
N GLU A 81 28.46 -24.20 -3.59
CA GLU A 81 27.32 -24.94 -4.13
C GLU A 81 26.62 -24.23 -5.32
N PHE A 82 26.68 -22.90 -5.39
CA PHE A 82 26.10 -22.16 -6.52
C PHE A 82 26.94 -22.26 -7.80
N GLN A 83 28.19 -22.69 -7.69
CA GLN A 83 29.07 -22.92 -8.85
C GLN A 83 28.58 -24.10 -9.69
N GLU A 84 28.11 -25.17 -9.04
CA GLU A 84 27.61 -26.37 -9.71
C GLU A 84 26.36 -26.07 -10.56
N MET A 85 25.61 -25.04 -10.16
CA MET A 85 24.36 -24.64 -10.81
C MET A 85 24.57 -23.73 -12.05
N ASN A 86 25.79 -23.25 -12.32
CA ASN A 86 26.10 -22.34 -13.44
C ASN A 86 25.13 -21.14 -13.54
N LEU A 87 24.74 -20.59 -12.38
CA LEU A 87 23.78 -19.49 -12.31
C LEU A 87 24.46 -18.17 -12.65
N ALA A 88 23.79 -17.34 -13.46
CA ALA A 88 24.27 -16.00 -13.74
C ALA A 88 24.07 -15.11 -12.49
N ILE A 89 25.17 -14.56 -11.97
CA ILE A 89 25.19 -13.78 -10.73
C ILE A 89 25.17 -12.29 -11.06
N ASN A 90 24.27 -11.54 -10.44
CA ASN A 90 24.22 -10.07 -10.55
C ASN A 90 23.69 -9.48 -9.25
N GLY A 91 24.23 -8.32 -8.87
CA GLY A 91 23.76 -7.61 -7.69
C GLY A 91 24.81 -6.69 -7.11
N HIS A 92 24.88 -6.70 -5.78
CA HIS A 92 25.76 -5.85 -5.01
C HIS A 92 26.42 -6.64 -3.89
N ASP A 93 27.66 -6.26 -3.56
CA ASP A 93 28.23 -6.58 -2.27
C ASP A 93 27.37 -5.94 -1.14
N SER A 94 27.14 -6.70 -0.07
CA SER A 94 26.37 -6.31 1.11
C SER A 94 26.87 -5.00 1.75
N LEU A 95 28.16 -4.69 1.57
CA LEU A 95 28.80 -3.48 2.10
C LEU A 95 28.95 -2.34 1.08
N SER A 96 28.37 -2.48 -0.11
CA SER A 96 28.41 -1.41 -1.11
C SER A 96 27.62 -0.19 -0.63
N ILE A 97 28.17 1.01 -0.89
CA ILE A 97 27.56 2.29 -0.48
C ILE A 97 26.10 2.42 -0.95
N PRO A 98 25.72 2.06 -2.20
CA PRO A 98 24.33 2.12 -2.64
C PRO A 98 23.39 1.23 -1.83
N VAL A 99 23.82 0.02 -1.47
CA VAL A 99 23.04 -0.92 -0.64
C VAL A 99 22.89 -0.40 0.78
N ILE A 100 23.95 0.14 1.38
CA ILE A 100 23.88 0.73 2.73
C ILE A 100 22.89 1.90 2.75
N ILE A 101 22.96 2.80 1.77
CA ILE A 101 22.04 3.95 1.68
C ILE A 101 20.58 3.47 1.60
N VAL A 102 20.31 2.50 0.71
CA VAL A 102 18.99 1.89 0.55
C VAL A 102 18.53 1.26 1.87
N ASN A 103 19.34 0.41 2.48
CA ASN A 103 18.99 -0.30 3.71
C ASN A 103 18.73 0.65 4.88
N CYS A 104 19.58 1.67 5.09
CA CYS A 104 19.36 2.68 6.10
C CYS A 104 18.04 3.42 5.88
N PHE A 105 17.77 3.80 4.63
CA PHE A 105 16.53 4.47 4.26
C PHE A 105 15.31 3.59 4.51
N TYR A 106 15.38 2.29 4.21
CA TYR A 106 14.32 1.33 4.48
C TYR A 106 14.06 1.11 5.97
N ILE A 107 15.12 0.91 6.75
CA ILE A 107 15.05 0.69 8.20
C ILE A 107 14.43 1.89 8.91
N ILE A 108 14.73 3.12 8.47
CA ILE A 108 14.21 4.34 9.09
C ILE A 108 12.80 4.65 8.57
N CYS A 109 12.61 4.70 7.25
CA CYS A 109 11.37 5.22 6.68
C CYS A 109 10.20 4.24 6.73
N LEU A 110 10.40 2.94 6.45
CA LEU A 110 9.27 2.01 6.38
C LEU A 110 8.54 1.85 7.71
N PRO A 111 9.21 1.59 8.86
CA PRO A 111 8.51 1.44 10.13
C PRO A 111 7.75 2.70 10.53
N THR A 112 8.33 3.89 10.31
CA THR A 112 7.68 5.17 10.61
C THR A 112 6.44 5.39 9.75
N VAL A 113 6.52 5.13 8.45
CA VAL A 113 5.38 5.26 7.53
C VAL A 113 4.30 4.25 7.88
N TRP A 114 4.68 3.01 8.19
CA TRP A 114 3.74 1.96 8.58
C TRP A 114 3.02 2.31 9.88
N ALA A 115 3.73 2.69 10.94
CA ALA A 115 3.13 3.16 12.18
C ALA A 115 2.19 4.37 11.94
N GLY A 116 2.62 5.31 11.10
CA GLY A 116 1.82 6.46 10.67
C GLY A 116 0.50 6.06 10.01
N ILE A 117 0.50 5.04 9.13
CA ILE A 117 -0.72 4.49 8.51
C ILE A 117 -1.69 3.98 9.58
N PHE A 118 -1.23 3.24 10.58
CA PHE A 118 -2.10 2.72 11.65
C PHE A 118 -2.68 3.82 12.54
N ILE A 119 -1.87 4.82 12.91
CA ILE A 119 -2.30 5.98 13.70
C ILE A 119 -3.33 6.79 12.92
N LEU A 120 -3.04 7.14 11.66
CA LEU A 120 -3.97 7.89 10.82
C LEU A 120 -5.26 7.14 10.57
N ARG A 121 -5.19 5.82 10.35
CA ARG A 121 -6.36 4.95 10.24
C ARG A 121 -7.25 5.06 11.47
N TRP A 122 -6.66 4.92 12.66
CA TRP A 122 -7.41 5.00 13.93
C TRP A 122 -8.12 6.35 14.04
N ASN A 123 -7.41 7.44 13.74
CA ASN A 123 -7.94 8.79 13.81
C ASN A 123 -9.07 9.03 12.80
N VAL A 124 -8.90 8.59 11.56
CA VAL A 124 -9.94 8.70 10.52
C VAL A 124 -11.19 7.91 10.92
N LEU A 125 -11.06 6.67 11.41
CA LEU A 125 -12.21 5.88 11.86
C LEU A 125 -12.90 6.52 13.07
N LYS A 126 -12.14 7.09 14.01
CA LYS A 126 -12.67 7.81 15.16
C LYS A 126 -13.51 9.01 14.71
N LEU A 127 -13.00 9.83 13.78
CA LEU A 127 -13.75 10.96 13.22
C LEU A 127 -15.02 10.51 12.48
N LEU A 128 -14.94 9.46 11.67
CA LEU A 128 -16.09 8.97 10.90
C LEU A 128 -17.23 8.42 11.78
N ASN A 129 -16.87 7.79 12.89
CA ASN A 129 -17.83 7.27 13.86
C ASN A 129 -18.35 8.36 14.81
N GLY A 130 -17.62 9.46 14.95
CA GLY A 130 -18.05 10.63 15.70
C GLY A 130 -19.21 11.38 15.03
N HIS A 131 -19.89 12.19 15.84
CA HIS A 131 -20.92 13.12 15.37
C HIS A 131 -20.33 14.40 14.74
N GLU A 132 -19.01 14.61 14.83
CA GLU A 132 -18.32 15.82 14.38
C GLU A 132 -18.34 16.03 12.86
N VAL A 133 -18.42 14.94 12.07
CA VAL A 133 -18.37 15.04 10.61
C VAL A 133 -19.79 15.12 10.03
N GLN A 134 -20.16 16.31 9.53
CA GLN A 134 -21.36 16.55 8.72
C GLN A 134 -21.20 15.98 7.31
N MET A 135 -21.27 14.66 7.19
CA MET A 135 -21.26 13.96 5.90
C MET A 135 -22.53 13.14 5.71
N SER A 136 -22.97 13.00 4.46
CA SER A 136 -24.05 12.09 4.10
C SER A 136 -23.71 10.64 4.49
N GLN A 137 -24.73 9.84 4.83
CA GLN A 137 -24.54 8.42 5.17
C GLN A 137 -23.83 7.64 4.07
N ARG A 138 -24.15 7.96 2.80
CA ARG A 138 -23.49 7.37 1.63
C ARG A 138 -22.00 7.69 1.58
N SER A 139 -21.60 8.93 1.82
CA SER A 139 -20.19 9.34 1.86
C SER A 139 -19.44 8.69 3.02
N LYS A 140 -20.07 8.61 4.21
CA LYS A 140 -19.49 7.90 5.37
C LYS A 140 -19.23 6.42 5.07
N LEU A 141 -20.18 5.73 4.46
CA LEU A 141 -20.01 4.32 4.06
C LEU A 141 -18.89 4.13 3.05
N LEU A 142 -18.79 5.01 2.05
CA LEU A 142 -17.72 4.95 1.05
C LEU A 142 -16.35 5.14 1.69
N GLN A 143 -16.22 6.12 2.59
CA GLN A 143 -14.97 6.36 3.31
C GLN A 143 -14.60 5.19 4.24
N LYS A 144 -15.56 4.59 4.97
CA LYS A 144 -15.32 3.38 5.77
C LYS A 144 -14.83 2.21 4.91
N ALA A 145 -15.46 1.98 3.75
CA ALA A 145 -15.04 0.93 2.82
C ALA A 145 -13.61 1.16 2.30
N PHE A 146 -13.27 2.42 2.00
CA PHE A 146 -11.92 2.80 1.60
C PHE A 146 -10.90 2.54 2.71
N VAL A 147 -11.14 3.02 3.93
CA VAL A 147 -10.22 2.81 5.07
C VAL A 147 -10.04 1.33 5.36
N LYS A 148 -11.12 0.52 5.22
CA LYS A 148 -11.04 -0.93 5.33
C LYS A 148 -10.14 -1.54 4.24
N SER A 149 -10.29 -1.11 2.99
CA SER A 149 -9.42 -1.54 1.88
C SER A 149 -7.95 -1.26 2.18
N VAL A 150 -7.64 -0.03 2.60
CA VAL A 150 -6.27 0.38 2.95
C VAL A 150 -5.74 -0.42 4.15
N THR A 151 -6.59 -0.74 5.12
CA THR A 151 -6.19 -1.60 6.25
C THR A 151 -5.74 -2.97 5.76
N VAL A 152 -6.52 -3.60 4.87
CA VAL A 152 -6.15 -4.92 4.33
C VAL A 152 -4.87 -4.83 3.51
N GLN A 153 -4.70 -3.78 2.71
CA GLN A 153 -3.45 -3.55 1.97
C GLN A 153 -2.26 -3.36 2.90
N ALA A 154 -2.39 -2.59 3.98
CA ALA A 154 -1.34 -2.39 4.97
C ALA A 154 -1.03 -3.67 5.77
N SER A 155 -2.04 -4.51 6.02
CA SER A 155 -1.83 -5.85 6.59
C SER A 155 -1.13 -6.79 5.61
N LEU A 156 -1.40 -6.69 4.30
CA LEU A 156 -0.67 -7.47 3.30
C LEU A 156 0.79 -7.03 3.19
N SER A 157 1.09 -5.75 3.41
CA SER A 157 2.47 -5.27 3.55
C SER A 157 3.25 -5.90 4.69
N LEU A 158 2.59 -6.54 5.66
CA LEU A 158 3.28 -7.37 6.65
C LEU A 158 3.93 -8.61 6.04
N LEU A 159 3.41 -9.13 4.91
CA LEU A 159 4.04 -10.25 4.21
C LEU A 159 5.43 -9.87 3.67
N ALA A 160 5.65 -8.60 3.32
CA ALA A 160 6.96 -8.10 2.94
C ALA A 160 7.91 -7.87 4.14
N LEU A 161 7.44 -8.00 5.39
CA LEU A 161 8.37 -8.05 6.53
C LEU A 161 9.17 -9.34 6.54
N TYR A 162 8.59 -10.46 6.07
CA TYR A 162 9.31 -11.72 5.97
C TYR A 162 10.63 -11.60 5.18
N PRO A 163 10.63 -11.17 3.89
CA PRO A 163 11.87 -11.03 3.12
C PRO A 163 12.81 -9.96 3.71
N SER A 164 12.27 -8.92 4.35
CA SER A 164 13.09 -7.88 5.00
C SER A 164 13.83 -8.40 6.23
N LEU A 165 13.14 -9.17 7.08
CA LEU A 165 13.71 -9.81 8.26
C LEU A 165 14.66 -10.94 7.86
N ALA A 166 14.29 -11.72 6.85
CA ALA A 166 15.14 -12.75 6.24
C ALA A 166 16.47 -12.17 5.76
N TYR A 167 16.41 -11.07 5.00
CA TYR A 167 17.61 -10.35 4.57
C TYR A 167 18.44 -9.84 5.76
N PHE A 168 17.79 -9.24 6.77
CA PHE A 168 18.48 -8.74 7.96
C PHE A 168 19.18 -9.86 8.73
N ILE A 169 18.51 -11.00 8.96
CA ILE A 169 19.09 -12.18 9.61
C ILE A 169 20.22 -12.75 8.77
N GLY A 170 20.06 -12.77 7.43
CA GLY A 170 21.09 -13.19 6.48
C GLY A 170 22.37 -12.34 6.53
N GLN A 171 22.34 -11.13 7.07
CA GLN A 171 23.55 -10.34 7.33
C GLN A 171 24.38 -10.87 8.51
N PHE A 172 23.76 -11.60 9.44
CA PHE A 172 24.44 -12.15 10.62
C PHE A 172 24.72 -13.65 10.51
N ILE A 173 23.94 -14.37 9.71
CA ILE A 173 24.02 -15.83 9.57
C ILE A 173 24.04 -16.17 8.08
N SER A 174 25.03 -16.97 7.66
CA SER A 174 25.09 -17.49 6.30
C SER A 174 24.00 -18.54 6.08
N ILE A 175 23.04 -18.23 5.21
CA ILE A 175 21.93 -19.13 4.85
C ILE A 175 22.28 -19.77 3.52
N HIS A 176 22.52 -21.08 3.52
CA HIS A 176 22.97 -21.85 2.34
C HIS A 176 21.80 -22.51 1.58
N GLU A 177 20.59 -22.41 2.12
CA GLU A 177 19.41 -23.06 1.52
C GLU A 177 18.82 -22.20 0.39
N GLU A 178 18.90 -22.68 -0.85
CA GLU A 178 18.36 -22.00 -2.03
C GLU A 178 16.85 -21.70 -1.92
N ASN A 179 16.09 -22.63 -1.33
CA ASN A 179 14.65 -22.52 -1.13
C ASN A 179 14.25 -21.31 -0.26
N PHE A 180 15.18 -20.80 0.56
CA PHE A 180 14.95 -19.63 1.39
C PHE A 180 14.80 -18.34 0.58
N LEU A 181 15.67 -18.15 -0.43
CA LEU A 181 15.62 -16.99 -1.31
C LEU A 181 14.35 -17.00 -2.17
N ASP A 182 14.00 -18.16 -2.72
CA ASP A 182 12.77 -18.35 -3.49
C ASP A 182 11.52 -18.05 -2.66
N GLY A 183 11.52 -18.46 -1.38
CA GLY A 183 10.48 -18.08 -0.43
C GLY A 183 10.34 -16.57 -0.29
N CYS A 184 11.46 -15.85 -0.15
CA CYS A 184 11.47 -14.39 -0.03
C CYS A 184 10.87 -13.71 -1.29
N PHE A 185 11.25 -14.16 -2.48
CA PHE A 185 10.68 -13.66 -3.73
C PHE A 185 9.19 -13.97 -3.85
N PHE A 186 8.76 -15.17 -3.48
CA PHE A 186 7.36 -15.57 -3.50
C PHE A 186 6.49 -14.65 -2.65
N PHE A 187 6.90 -14.34 -1.41
CA PHE A 187 6.12 -13.45 -0.54
C PHE A 187 6.03 -12.02 -1.08
N LEU A 188 7.09 -11.49 -1.69
CA LEU A 188 7.06 -10.18 -2.36
C LEU A 188 6.07 -10.18 -3.55
N GLN A 189 6.14 -11.20 -4.40
CA GLN A 189 5.27 -11.31 -5.58
C GLN A 189 3.81 -11.56 -5.19
N LEU A 190 3.57 -12.38 -4.17
CA LEU A 190 2.24 -12.70 -3.66
C LEU A 190 1.51 -11.42 -3.23
N GLN A 191 2.21 -10.50 -2.57
CA GLN A 191 1.62 -9.22 -2.23
C GLN A 191 1.20 -8.40 -3.46
N CYS A 192 2.06 -8.33 -4.49
CA CYS A 192 1.76 -7.64 -5.74
C CYS A 192 0.52 -8.26 -6.43
N ALA A 193 0.36 -9.58 -6.36
CA ALA A 193 -0.79 -10.29 -6.93
C ALA A 193 -2.09 -10.07 -6.15
N ILE A 194 -2.04 -10.04 -4.81
CA ILE A 194 -3.23 -9.93 -3.95
C ILE A 194 -3.75 -8.48 -3.88
N THR A 195 -2.87 -7.48 -3.90
CA THR A 195 -3.24 -6.06 -3.77
C THR A 195 -4.34 -5.59 -4.75
N PRO A 196 -4.29 -5.88 -6.07
CA PRO A 196 -5.36 -5.52 -6.99
C PRO A 196 -6.66 -6.26 -6.69
N LEU A 197 -6.61 -7.54 -6.29
CA LEU A 197 -7.79 -8.33 -5.93
C LEU A 197 -8.50 -7.75 -4.71
N VAL A 198 -7.75 -7.35 -3.69
CA VAL A 198 -8.28 -6.66 -2.50
C VAL A 198 -8.93 -5.32 -2.88
N THR A 199 -8.27 -4.56 -3.75
CA THR A 199 -8.79 -3.27 -4.22
C THR A 199 -10.13 -3.44 -4.95
N ILE A 200 -10.21 -4.42 -5.85
CA ILE A 200 -11.45 -4.79 -6.54
C ILE A 200 -12.50 -5.24 -5.53
N TYR A 201 -12.15 -6.10 -4.58
CA TYR A 201 -13.09 -6.66 -3.62
C TYR A 201 -13.70 -5.59 -2.70
N TYR A 202 -12.92 -4.64 -2.19
CA TYR A 202 -13.42 -3.64 -1.22
C TYR A 202 -14.00 -2.38 -1.85
N VAL A 203 -13.46 -1.89 -2.97
CA VAL A 203 -13.90 -0.61 -3.58
C VAL A 203 -15.11 -0.82 -4.50
N PRO A 204 -16.30 -0.29 -4.14
CA PRO A 204 -17.53 -0.55 -4.91
C PRO A 204 -17.48 -0.08 -6.35
N ASN A 205 -16.76 1.01 -6.64
CA ASN A 205 -16.65 1.57 -7.98
C ASN A 205 -15.92 0.61 -8.93
N TYR A 206 -14.84 -0.03 -8.48
CA TYR A 206 -14.12 -1.02 -9.29
C TYR A 206 -14.97 -2.27 -9.54
N ARG A 207 -15.74 -2.74 -8.54
CA ARG A 207 -16.68 -3.86 -8.76
C ARG A 207 -17.73 -3.53 -9.83
N ARG A 208 -18.27 -2.31 -9.83
CA ARG A 208 -19.24 -1.87 -10.84
C ARG A 208 -18.60 -1.80 -12.23
N ALA A 209 -17.39 -1.25 -12.32
CA ALA A 209 -16.66 -1.18 -13.59
C ALA A 209 -16.39 -2.58 -14.16
N ILE A 210 -15.91 -3.51 -13.33
CA ILE A 210 -15.64 -4.89 -13.77
C ILE A 210 -16.92 -5.62 -14.18
N ARG A 211 -18.03 -5.45 -13.44
CA ARG A 211 -19.32 -6.03 -13.84
C ARG A 211 -19.81 -5.46 -15.17
N HIS A 212 -19.64 -4.16 -15.39
CA HIS A 212 -20.00 -3.52 -16.65
C HIS A 212 -19.17 -4.07 -17.82
N ILE A 213 -17.86 -4.20 -17.64
CA ILE A 213 -16.96 -4.82 -18.63
C ILE A 213 -17.36 -6.29 -18.88
N ALA A 214 -17.75 -7.01 -17.84
CA ALA A 214 -18.18 -8.41 -17.92
C ALA A 214 -19.64 -8.60 -18.39
N GLY A 215 -20.37 -7.53 -18.74
CA GLY A 215 -21.77 -7.61 -19.17
C GLY A 215 -22.76 -8.08 -18.10
N LEU A 216 -22.38 -8.06 -16.81
CA LEU A 216 -23.24 -8.51 -15.72
C LEU A 216 -24.24 -7.41 -15.32
N PRO A 217 -25.53 -7.73 -15.14
CA PRO A 217 -26.53 -6.75 -14.77
C PRO A 217 -26.20 -6.11 -13.40
N ASN A 218 -26.29 -4.78 -13.34
CA ASN A 218 -26.15 -4.06 -12.08
C ASN A 218 -27.33 -4.43 -11.17
N ARG A 219 -27.07 -5.21 -10.11
CA ARG A 219 -27.97 -5.27 -8.96
C ARG A 219 -28.04 -3.88 -8.33
N SER A 220 -29.00 -3.08 -8.78
CA SER A 220 -29.51 -1.94 -8.04
C SER A 220 -29.91 -2.46 -6.66
N SER A 221 -29.37 -1.84 -5.61
CA SER A 221 -29.78 -2.14 -4.25
C SER A 221 -31.25 -1.73 -4.11
N VAL A 222 -32.15 -2.69 -4.33
CA VAL A 222 -33.51 -2.66 -3.82
C VAL A 222 -33.39 -2.60 -2.29
N GLY A 223 -33.63 -1.41 -1.75
CA GLY A 223 -33.49 -1.10 -0.33
C GLY A 223 -33.85 0.35 0.00
N ALA A 224 -34.68 0.96 -0.85
CA ALA A 224 -35.39 2.20 -0.57
C ALA A 224 -36.84 1.92 -0.98
N ASN A 225 -37.60 1.31 -0.06
CA ASN A 225 -39.06 1.36 0.02
C ASN A 225 -39.53 0.48 1.18
N THR A 226 -39.56 1.06 2.39
CA THR A 226 -40.56 0.75 3.41
C THR A 226 -40.66 1.92 4.38
N THR A 227 -41.06 3.07 3.85
CA THR A 227 -41.69 4.16 4.61
C THR A 227 -43.04 4.38 3.97
N SER A 228 -44.12 4.28 4.77
CA SER A 228 -45.57 4.40 4.44
C SER A 228 -46.27 3.07 4.83
N VAL A 229 -47.13 2.92 5.85
CA VAL A 229 -48.09 3.82 6.51
C VAL A 229 -48.46 3.22 7.89
N ALA A 230 -48.55 4.05 8.95
CA ALA A 230 -49.66 4.04 9.92
C ALA A 230 -49.28 4.84 11.18
N GLY A 231 -49.67 6.11 11.22
CA GLY A 231 -49.51 6.97 12.40
C GLY A 231 -50.11 8.34 12.10
N GLY A 232 -51.38 8.52 12.43
CA GLY A 232 -52.18 9.68 12.01
C GLY A 232 -51.89 10.96 12.78
N ARG A 233 -52.47 12.07 12.29
CA ARG A 233 -53.05 13.12 13.13
C ARG A 233 -53.89 14.09 12.30
N THR A 234 -55.11 14.29 12.77
CA THR A 234 -56.07 15.31 12.39
C THR A 234 -55.49 16.71 12.65
N GLU A 235 -55.38 17.53 11.61
CA GLU A 235 -55.02 18.95 11.72
C GLU A 235 -56.31 19.77 11.63
N LYS A 236 -56.70 20.36 12.77
CA LYS A 236 -57.77 21.34 12.88
C LYS A 236 -57.23 22.70 12.41
N THR A 237 -57.81 23.23 11.35
CA THR A 237 -57.59 24.60 10.86
C THR A 237 -58.19 25.59 11.88
N VAL A 238 -57.33 26.32 12.59
CA VAL A 238 -57.73 27.44 13.47
C VAL A 238 -57.50 28.74 12.70
N HIS A 239 -58.59 29.44 12.42
CA HIS A 239 -58.60 30.81 11.90
C HIS A 239 -57.96 31.78 12.90
N LEU A 240 -57.05 32.63 12.43
CA LEU A 240 -56.60 33.84 13.13
C LEU A 240 -57.25 35.08 12.49
N PRO A 241 -57.69 36.08 13.29
CA PRO A 241 -58.38 37.24 12.79
C PRO A 241 -57.43 38.33 12.27
N ILE A 242 -57.93 39.03 11.27
CA ILE A 242 -57.41 40.25 10.65
C ILE A 242 -57.32 41.35 11.71
N ARG A 243 -56.16 41.99 11.86
CA ARG A 243 -56.03 43.30 12.52
C ARG A 243 -55.97 44.39 11.46
N GLN A 244 -56.86 45.37 11.62
CA GLN A 244 -56.92 46.65 10.92
C GLN A 244 -55.69 47.50 11.22
#